data_AF-A0A518GCF4-F1
#
_entry.id   AF-A0A518GCF4-F1
#
_cell.length_a   1.000
_cell.length_b   1.000
_cell.length_c   1.000
_cell.angle_alpha   90.00
_cell.angle_beta   90.00
_cell.angle_gamma   90.00
#
_symmetry.space_group_name_H-M   'P 1'
#
loop_
_entity.id
_entity.type
_entity.pdbx_description
1 polymer ?
#
loop_
_entity_poly.entity_id
_entity_poly.type
_entity_poly.pdbx_seq_one_letter_code
_entity_poly.pdbx_strand_id
1 'polypeptide(L)'
;MKRRNNGFTLVELLVVIAIIGILVGLLLPAVQAAREAARRMQCSNNLKQLSLACHNYESVHKRFPPSATLNLNVTSTENNGSWGVHGRILPYLEQGNLYNQVDLSIAWDFQMAIDQLKIPSYSCPSDAKGNEVRDPGAGRPKLYPTSYGFNFGRWFVYSPSTRQGGDGMFYPNSFIKFGGCTDGTSHTLLASEVKAWTPYQRNGGPASTTLPATQAEAELTVASGAEFKNTGHTEWTDGRVHHTGFTVVMPPNSNVHFTKDGVLYPQTDFNSWQEGKNGSAGSPSFAIVTARSFHTGIVNAALVDGSVQTVSESIDLRVWRALGTRAGGEVASLD
;
A
#
# COMPACT_ATOMS: atom_id res chain seq x y z
N MET A 1 -12.15 -21.43 -69.21
CA MET A 1 -11.61 -22.30 -68.14
C MET A 1 -12.57 -22.22 -66.95
N LYS A 2 -13.49 -23.18 -66.79
CA LYS A 2 -14.48 -23.18 -65.70
C LYS A 2 -13.77 -23.42 -64.37
N ARG A 3 -13.77 -22.44 -63.46
CA ARG A 3 -13.34 -22.65 -62.07
C ARG A 3 -14.31 -23.64 -61.41
N ARG A 4 -13.82 -24.82 -61.04
CA ARG A 4 -14.53 -25.73 -60.12
C ARG A 4 -14.50 -25.06 -58.75
N ASN A 5 -15.64 -24.54 -58.31
CA ASN A 5 -15.81 -24.16 -56.91
C ASN A 5 -16.01 -25.47 -56.14
N ASN A 6 -14.98 -25.91 -55.42
CA ASN A 6 -15.11 -27.02 -54.48
C ASN A 6 -15.96 -26.51 -53.30
N GLY A 7 -17.16 -27.08 -53.12
CA GLY A 7 -18.01 -26.79 -51.98
C GLY A 7 -17.46 -27.45 -50.72
N PHE A 8 -17.54 -26.74 -49.59
CA PHE A 8 -17.12 -27.23 -48.28
C PHE A 8 -18.22 -28.13 -47.69
N THR A 9 -17.85 -29.30 -47.16
CA THR A 9 -18.82 -30.22 -46.53
C THR A 9 -19.10 -29.79 -45.08
N LEU A 10 -20.31 -30.10 -44.60
CA LEU A 10 -20.69 -29.85 -43.20
C LEU A 10 -19.73 -30.52 -42.21
N VAL A 11 -19.22 -31.71 -42.55
CA VAL A 11 -18.27 -32.46 -41.73
C VAL A 11 -16.93 -31.73 -41.62
N GLU A 12 -16.39 -31.21 -42.72
CA GLU A 12 -15.13 -30.44 -42.70
C GLU A 12 -15.25 -29.19 -41.83
N LEU A 13 -16.40 -28.51 -41.84
CA LEU A 13 -16.66 -27.35 -40.98
C LEU A 13 -16.72 -27.72 -39.51
N LEU A 14 -17.42 -28.80 -39.18
CA LEU A 14 -17.53 -29.28 -37.80
C LEU A 14 -16.18 -29.71 -37.24
N VAL A 15 -15.35 -30.41 -38.02
CA VAL A 15 -14.01 -30.83 -37.60
C VAL A 15 -13.12 -29.63 -37.32
N VAL A 16 -13.12 -28.61 -38.19
CA VAL A 16 -12.32 -27.40 -37.98
C VAL A 16 -12.76 -26.65 -36.74
N ILE A 17 -14.08 -26.48 -36.53
CA ILE A 17 -14.60 -25.83 -35.33
C ILE A 17 -14.25 -26.65 -34.07
N ALA A 18 -14.32 -27.98 -34.12
CA ALA A 18 -13.95 -28.85 -33.01
C ALA A 18 -12.45 -28.71 -32.65
N ILE A 19 -11.57 -28.69 -33.64
CA ILE A 19 -10.13 -28.50 -33.43
C ILE A 19 -9.84 -27.10 -32.85
N ILE A 20 -10.43 -26.04 -33.42
CA ILE A 20 -10.29 -24.68 -32.88
C ILE A 20 -10.81 -24.62 -31.45
N GLY A 21 -11.96 -25.23 -31.17
CA GLY A 21 -12.55 -25.30 -29.83
C GLY A 21 -11.63 -25.98 -28.82
N ILE A 22 -11.01 -27.11 -29.19
CA ILE A 22 -10.03 -27.81 -28.34
C ILE A 22 -8.78 -26.94 -28.13
N LEU A 23 -8.22 -26.37 -29.19
CA LEU A 23 -7.02 -25.53 -29.09
C LEU A 23 -7.27 -24.29 -28.22
N VAL A 24 -8.37 -23.58 -28.43
CA VAL A 24 -8.74 -22.41 -27.61
C VAL A 24 -9.01 -22.82 -26.16
N GLY A 25 -9.70 -23.94 -25.94
CA GLY A 25 -10.00 -24.47 -24.62
C GLY A 25 -8.74 -24.80 -23.81
N LEU A 26 -7.69 -25.29 -24.45
CA LEU A 26 -6.40 -25.59 -23.81
C LEU A 26 -5.49 -24.37 -23.68
N LEU A 27 -5.50 -23.46 -24.66
CA LEU A 27 -4.61 -22.29 -24.71
C LEU A 27 -5.08 -21.14 -23.81
N LEU A 28 -6.39 -20.92 -23.67
CA LEU A 28 -6.91 -19.78 -22.92
C LEU A 28 -6.49 -19.83 -21.43
N PRO A 29 -6.66 -20.94 -20.69
CA PRO A 29 -6.21 -21.01 -19.29
C PRO A 29 -4.71 -20.79 -19.15
N ALA A 30 -3.92 -21.37 -20.07
CA ALA A 30 -2.46 -21.23 -20.07
C ALA A 30 -2.01 -19.78 -20.30
N VAL A 31 -2.61 -19.08 -21.27
CA VAL A 31 -2.30 -17.67 -21.56
C VAL A 31 -2.67 -16.77 -20.37
N GLN A 32 -3.80 -17.03 -19.69
CA GLN A 32 -4.18 -16.24 -18.51
C GLN A 32 -3.23 -16.46 -17.33
N ALA A 33 -2.84 -17.71 -17.06
CA ALA A 33 -1.88 -18.04 -16.01
C ALA A 33 -0.51 -17.37 -16.29
N ALA A 34 -0.04 -17.42 -17.54
CA ALA A 34 1.20 -16.75 -17.94
C ALA A 34 1.14 -15.23 -17.77
N ARG A 35 0.01 -14.60 -18.14
CA ARG A 35 -0.20 -13.16 -17.94
C ARG A 35 -0.19 -12.77 -16.47
N GLU A 36 -0.83 -13.56 -15.62
CA GLU A 36 -0.85 -13.29 -14.18
C GLU A 36 0.53 -13.46 -13.54
N ALA A 37 1.28 -14.48 -13.93
CA ALA A 37 2.67 -14.65 -13.49
C ALA A 37 3.55 -13.45 -13.89
N ALA A 38 3.38 -12.93 -15.10
CA ALA A 38 4.09 -11.73 -15.55
C ALA A 38 3.70 -10.47 -14.75
N ARG A 39 2.40 -10.28 -14.46
CA ARG A 39 1.92 -9.18 -13.61
C ARG A 39 2.49 -9.27 -12.20
N ARG A 40 2.52 -10.46 -11.60
CA ARG A 40 3.15 -10.69 -10.28
C ARG A 40 4.64 -10.38 -10.28
N MET A 41 5.36 -10.80 -11.32
CA MET A 41 6.78 -10.47 -11.48
C MET A 41 7.00 -8.95 -11.55
N GLN A 42 6.12 -8.23 -12.26
CA GLN A 42 6.15 -6.77 -12.30
C GLN A 42 5.89 -6.15 -10.93
N CYS A 43 4.93 -6.65 -10.14
CA CYS A 43 4.67 -6.10 -8.80
C CYS A 43 5.85 -6.36 -7.83
N SER A 44 6.52 -7.52 -7.93
CA SER A 44 7.78 -7.78 -7.22
C SER A 44 8.91 -6.82 -7.64
N ASN A 45 9.07 -6.57 -8.94
CA ASN A 45 10.06 -5.61 -9.44
C ASN A 45 9.78 -4.17 -8.98
N ASN A 46 8.51 -3.74 -8.95
CA ASN A 46 8.13 -2.43 -8.42
C ASN A 46 8.52 -2.29 -6.94
N LEU A 47 8.25 -3.29 -6.10
CA LEU A 47 8.70 -3.32 -4.69
C LEU A 47 10.23 -3.27 -4.56
N LYS A 48 10.95 -3.96 -5.45
CA LYS A 48 12.43 -3.89 -5.49
C LYS A 48 12.90 -2.48 -5.80
N GLN A 49 12.29 -1.81 -6.78
CA GLN A 49 12.62 -0.42 -7.13
C GLN A 49 12.34 0.54 -5.97
N LEU A 50 11.19 0.42 -5.30
CA LEU A 50 10.85 1.22 -4.12
C LEU A 50 11.88 1.03 -2.99
N SER A 51 12.34 -0.20 -2.78
CA SER A 51 13.31 -0.53 -1.75
C SER A 51 14.69 0.06 -2.04
N LEU A 52 15.16 -0.09 -3.27
CA LEU A 52 16.42 0.51 -3.73
C LEU A 52 16.35 2.05 -3.65
N ALA A 53 15.21 2.64 -3.99
CA ALA A 53 15.00 4.08 -3.88
C ALA A 53 15.05 4.56 -2.42
N CYS A 54 14.51 3.78 -1.47
CA CYS A 54 14.66 4.04 -0.04
C CYS A 54 16.11 3.92 0.44
N HIS A 55 16.87 2.94 -0.06
CA HIS A 55 18.30 2.79 0.25
C HIS A 55 19.13 3.96 -0.28
N ASN A 56 18.86 4.41 -1.50
CA ASN A 56 19.53 5.57 -2.07
C ASN A 56 19.20 6.85 -1.30
N TYR A 57 17.94 7.02 -0.89
CA TYR A 57 17.55 8.09 0.03
C TYR A 57 18.34 8.01 1.34
N GLU A 58 18.43 6.83 1.96
CA GLU A 58 19.18 6.62 3.20
C GLU A 58 20.66 6.95 3.04
N SER A 59 21.29 6.52 1.94
CA SER A 59 22.69 6.79 1.65
C SER A 59 23.00 8.29 1.58
N VAL A 60 22.10 9.08 0.97
CA VAL A 60 22.25 10.53 0.82
C VAL A 60 21.88 11.28 2.11
N HIS A 61 20.77 10.94 2.74
CA HIS A 61 20.22 11.69 3.88
C HIS A 61 20.62 11.14 5.25
N LYS A 62 21.34 10.02 5.29
CA LYS A 62 21.75 9.27 6.50
C LYS A 62 20.57 8.89 7.40
N ARG A 63 19.42 8.64 6.79
CA ARG A 63 18.18 8.15 7.39
C ARG A 63 17.20 7.69 6.31
N PHE A 64 16.35 6.73 6.62
CA PHE A 64 15.17 6.41 5.81
C PHE A 64 14.24 7.63 5.69
N PRO A 65 13.49 7.75 4.59
CA PRO A 65 12.57 8.85 4.39
C PRO A 65 11.46 8.81 5.46
N PRO A 66 11.17 9.93 6.15
CA PRO A 66 10.07 9.96 7.09
C PRO A 66 8.74 9.84 6.36
N SER A 67 7.74 9.23 7.01
CA SER A 67 6.41 9.11 6.40
C SER A 67 5.74 10.46 6.21
N ALA A 68 6.07 11.45 7.05
CA ALA A 68 5.65 12.83 6.89
C ALA A 68 6.59 13.74 7.72
N THR A 69 6.65 15.02 7.40
CA THR A 69 7.33 16.06 8.18
C THR A 69 6.28 16.99 8.79
N LEU A 70 5.96 16.76 10.06
CA LEU A 70 4.90 17.49 10.77
C LEU A 70 5.47 18.68 11.53
N ASN A 71 4.82 19.84 11.44
CA ASN A 71 5.10 20.97 12.32
C ASN A 71 4.39 20.78 13.67
N LEU A 72 5.17 20.48 14.72
CA LEU A 72 4.67 20.24 16.07
C LEU A 72 4.84 21.45 17.01
N ASN A 73 5.26 22.60 16.47
CA ASN A 73 5.32 23.86 17.22
C ASN A 73 3.97 24.60 17.21
N VAL A 74 2.96 24.04 16.52
CA VAL A 74 1.61 24.58 16.43
C VAL A 74 0.60 23.62 17.04
N THR A 75 -0.47 24.17 17.60
CA THR A 75 -1.56 23.43 18.24
C THR A 75 -2.56 22.85 17.22
N SER A 76 -2.50 23.27 15.96
CA SER A 76 -3.27 22.69 14.85
C SER A 76 -2.54 22.97 13.54
N THR A 77 -2.54 21.99 12.64
CA THR A 77 -1.97 22.14 11.28
C THR A 77 -3.06 22.27 10.21
N GLU A 78 -4.35 22.31 10.59
CA GLU A 78 -5.55 22.25 9.72
C GLU A 78 -5.55 21.07 8.72
N ASN A 79 -4.65 21.12 7.73
CA ASN A 79 -4.29 20.03 6.85
C ASN A 79 -2.77 19.88 6.80
N ASN A 80 -2.27 18.79 7.38
CA ASN A 80 -0.87 18.41 7.20
C ASN A 80 -0.72 17.72 5.84
N GLY A 81 -0.53 18.51 4.78
CA GLY A 81 -0.26 18.05 3.41
C GLY A 81 1.22 17.71 3.18
N SER A 82 1.92 17.24 4.20
CA SER A 82 3.31 16.82 4.07
C SER A 82 3.45 15.67 3.06
N TRP A 83 4.53 15.72 2.28
CA TRP A 83 4.93 14.64 1.40
C TRP A 83 5.30 13.35 2.15
N GLY A 84 4.74 12.25 1.64
CA GLY A 84 5.00 10.88 2.03
C GLY A 84 6.32 10.31 1.49
N VAL A 85 6.58 9.05 1.83
CA VAL A 85 7.79 8.33 1.37
C VAL A 85 7.90 8.35 -0.15
N HIS A 86 6.81 8.02 -0.86
CA HIS A 86 6.76 8.04 -2.33
C HIS A 86 7.20 9.39 -2.93
N GLY A 87 6.80 10.52 -2.34
CA GLY A 87 7.25 11.85 -2.76
C GLY A 87 8.74 12.08 -2.60
N ARG A 88 9.29 11.57 -1.50
CA ARG A 88 10.69 11.78 -1.12
C ARG A 88 11.66 10.93 -1.91
N ILE A 89 11.20 9.80 -2.44
CA ILE A 89 12.04 8.87 -3.20
C ILE A 89 12.01 9.07 -4.71
N LEU A 90 11.22 10.03 -5.23
CA LEU A 90 11.12 10.34 -6.67
C LEU A 90 12.48 10.48 -7.39
N PRO A 91 13.50 11.19 -6.84
CA PRO A 91 14.80 11.31 -7.50
C PRO A 91 15.49 9.97 -7.74
N TYR A 92 15.16 8.97 -6.92
CA TYR A 92 15.78 7.64 -6.94
C TYR A 92 14.94 6.60 -7.70
N LEU A 93 13.87 7.05 -8.38
CA LEU A 93 12.98 6.25 -9.24
C LEU A 93 12.94 6.77 -10.68
N GLU A 94 14.02 7.43 -11.12
CA GLU A 94 14.10 8.08 -12.43
C GLU A 94 13.03 9.18 -12.64
N GLN A 95 12.45 9.71 -11.55
CA GLN A 95 11.47 10.81 -11.57
C GLN A 95 12.11 12.17 -11.23
N GLY A 96 13.38 12.39 -11.63
CA GLY A 96 14.11 13.62 -11.34
C GLY A 96 13.49 14.88 -11.96
N ASN A 97 12.95 14.77 -13.18
CA ASN A 97 12.27 15.89 -13.85
C ASN A 97 11.00 16.34 -13.10
N LEU A 98 10.26 15.38 -12.53
CA LEU A 98 9.12 15.66 -11.68
C LEU A 98 9.55 16.29 -10.36
N TYR A 99 10.57 15.73 -9.72
CA TYR A 99 11.06 16.22 -8.44
C TYR A 99 11.50 17.69 -8.52
N ASN A 100 12.12 18.11 -9.63
CA ASN A 100 12.53 19.49 -9.85
C ASN A 100 11.36 20.48 -10.02
N GLN A 101 10.14 19.99 -10.21
CA GLN A 101 8.92 20.81 -10.35
C GLN A 101 8.13 20.95 -9.05
N VAL A 102 8.55 20.24 -7.99
CA VAL A 102 7.85 20.23 -6.70
C VAL A 102 8.78 20.69 -5.58
N ASP A 103 8.20 21.26 -4.54
CA ASP A 103 8.89 21.66 -3.32
C ASP A 103 8.37 20.83 -2.14
N LEU A 104 9.23 20.00 -1.55
CA LEU A 104 8.86 19.16 -0.41
C LEU A 104 8.61 19.93 0.90
N SER A 105 8.95 21.22 0.96
CA SER A 105 8.64 22.11 2.09
C SER A 105 7.23 22.70 2.01
N ILE A 106 6.61 22.64 0.83
CA ILE A 106 5.24 23.07 0.59
C ILE A 106 4.34 21.85 0.58
N ALA A 107 3.11 22.00 1.09
CA ALA A 107 2.14 20.93 1.08
C ALA A 107 1.89 20.42 -0.36
N TRP A 108 1.78 19.10 -0.52
CA TRP A 108 1.62 18.48 -1.84
C TRP A 108 0.31 18.91 -2.53
N ASP A 109 -0.73 19.20 -1.74
CA ASP A 109 -2.08 19.54 -2.24
C ASP A 109 -2.19 20.97 -2.80
N PHE A 110 -1.11 21.75 -2.73
CA PHE A 110 -0.99 23.07 -3.37
C PHE A 110 -0.16 23.06 -4.66
N GLN A 111 0.31 21.89 -5.12
CA GLN A 111 1.27 21.81 -6.21
C GLN A 111 0.62 21.18 -7.45
N MET A 112 0.26 21.99 -8.44
CA MET A 112 -0.41 21.49 -9.65
C MET A 112 0.51 20.72 -10.61
N ALA A 113 1.82 20.72 -10.37
CA ALA A 113 2.78 19.92 -11.15
C ALA A 113 2.53 18.41 -11.08
N ILE A 114 1.81 17.93 -10.05
CA ILE A 114 1.45 16.52 -9.88
C ILE A 114 0.01 16.19 -10.34
N ASP A 115 -0.74 17.15 -10.88
CA ASP A 115 -2.12 16.91 -11.33
C ASP A 115 -2.16 15.86 -12.43
N GLN A 116 -2.95 14.81 -12.20
CA GLN A 116 -3.15 13.67 -13.10
C GLN A 116 -1.84 12.94 -13.47
N LEU A 117 -0.82 13.04 -12.63
CA LEU A 117 0.44 12.36 -12.87
C LEU A 117 0.41 10.92 -12.34
N LYS A 118 0.65 9.97 -13.23
CA LYS A 118 0.79 8.56 -12.89
C LYS A 118 2.26 8.16 -12.84
N ILE A 119 2.71 7.61 -11.72
CA ILE A 119 4.02 6.95 -11.60
C ILE A 119 3.81 5.45 -11.81
N PRO A 120 4.31 4.86 -12.92
CA PRO A 120 4.03 3.46 -13.24
C PRO A 120 4.47 2.47 -12.17
N SER A 121 5.60 2.74 -11.50
CA SER A 121 6.16 1.89 -10.44
C SER A 121 5.34 1.91 -9.14
N TYR A 122 4.35 2.81 -9.00
CA TYR A 122 3.46 2.85 -7.84
C TYR A 122 2.19 2.02 -8.02
N SER A 123 1.94 1.47 -9.20
CA SER A 123 0.69 0.76 -9.51
C SER A 123 0.95 -0.71 -9.85
N CYS A 124 0.23 -1.62 -9.21
CA CYS A 124 0.27 -3.04 -9.58
C CYS A 124 -0.66 -3.24 -10.79
N PRO A 125 -0.19 -3.84 -11.91
CA PRO A 125 -1.03 -4.08 -13.11
C PRO A 125 -2.25 -4.99 -12.88
N SER A 126 -2.32 -5.73 -11.78
CA SER A 126 -3.50 -6.52 -11.40
C SER A 126 -4.56 -5.71 -10.65
N ASP A 127 -4.24 -4.50 -10.18
CA ASP A 127 -5.19 -3.61 -9.51
C ASP A 127 -6.01 -2.82 -10.55
N ALA A 128 -7.24 -3.27 -10.79
CA ALA A 128 -8.15 -2.64 -11.77
C ALA A 128 -8.40 -1.15 -11.47
N LYS A 129 -8.39 -0.77 -10.18
CA LYS A 129 -8.60 0.62 -9.76
C LYS A 129 -7.32 1.44 -9.74
N GLY A 130 -6.17 0.83 -10.03
CA GLY A 130 -4.87 1.50 -10.15
C GLY A 130 -4.81 2.61 -11.22
N ASN A 131 -5.80 2.65 -12.13
CA ASN A 131 -5.95 3.67 -13.17
C ASN A 131 -7.07 4.68 -12.89
N GLU A 132 -7.77 4.57 -11.75
CA GLU A 132 -8.85 5.48 -11.40
C GLU A 132 -8.27 6.73 -10.71
N VAL A 133 -8.39 7.87 -11.38
CA VAL A 133 -7.99 9.17 -10.84
C VAL A 133 -8.95 9.59 -9.72
N ARG A 134 -8.41 9.99 -8.58
CA ARG A 134 -9.17 10.64 -7.52
C ARG A 134 -9.10 12.15 -7.67
N ASP A 135 -10.27 12.79 -7.58
CA ASP A 135 -10.41 14.23 -7.42
C ASP A 135 -10.68 14.57 -5.93
N PRO A 136 -9.73 15.19 -5.21
CA PRO A 136 -9.93 15.62 -3.83
C PRO A 136 -10.89 16.81 -3.68
N GLY A 137 -11.27 17.47 -4.78
CA GLY A 137 -12.04 18.71 -4.79
C GLY A 137 -11.21 19.93 -4.38
N ALA A 138 -11.89 21.07 -4.22
CA ALA A 138 -11.30 22.34 -3.74
C ALA A 138 -10.09 22.85 -4.57
N GLY A 139 -10.03 22.52 -5.86
CA GLY A 139 -8.94 22.96 -6.75
C GLY A 139 -7.58 22.29 -6.49
N ARG A 140 -7.56 21.21 -5.71
CA ARG A 140 -6.36 20.41 -5.43
C ARG A 140 -6.00 19.50 -6.61
N PRO A 141 -4.74 19.07 -6.75
CA PRO A 141 -4.33 18.15 -7.81
C PRO A 141 -5.06 16.81 -7.68
N LYS A 142 -5.49 16.29 -8.81
CA LYS A 142 -6.07 14.96 -8.96
C LYS A 142 -4.95 13.93 -9.00
N LEU A 143 -5.11 12.81 -8.31
CA LEU A 143 -4.02 11.84 -8.11
C LEU A 143 -4.43 10.44 -8.54
N TYR A 144 -3.47 9.69 -9.06
CA TYR A 144 -3.57 8.24 -9.19
C TYR A 144 -3.25 7.56 -7.85
N PRO A 145 -3.83 6.39 -7.57
CA PRO A 145 -3.55 5.64 -6.35
C PRO A 145 -2.16 5.00 -6.36
N THR A 146 -1.77 4.47 -5.21
CA THR A 146 -0.65 3.53 -5.06
C THR A 146 -1.18 2.14 -4.70
N SER A 147 -0.50 1.10 -5.17
CA SER A 147 -0.70 -0.30 -4.78
C SER A 147 0.44 -0.81 -3.88
N TYR A 148 1.29 0.08 -3.38
CA TYR A 148 2.40 -0.28 -2.49
C TYR A 148 2.41 0.64 -1.27
N GLY A 149 2.38 0.05 -0.08
CA GLY A 149 2.41 0.74 1.21
C GLY A 149 3.71 0.45 1.95
N PHE A 150 4.16 1.40 2.76
CA PHE A 150 5.33 1.26 3.63
C PHE A 150 4.94 0.73 5.02
N ASN A 151 5.87 0.06 5.70
CA ASN A 151 5.60 -0.58 6.99
C ASN A 151 5.56 0.45 8.15
N PHE A 152 4.37 0.67 8.71
CA PHE A 152 4.14 1.56 9.86
C PHE A 152 4.10 0.82 11.20
N GLY A 153 4.34 -0.49 11.19
CA GLY A 153 4.46 -1.32 12.37
C GLY A 153 3.17 -2.06 12.72
N ARG A 154 3.05 -2.44 13.99
CA ARG A 154 1.99 -3.36 14.41
C ARG A 154 0.65 -2.69 14.62
N TRP A 155 0.58 -1.51 15.26
CA TRP A 155 -0.71 -0.94 15.68
C TRP A 155 -0.62 0.55 16.00
N PHE A 156 0.19 0.92 16.98
CA PHE A 156 0.48 2.30 17.31
C PHE A 156 1.37 2.90 16.21
N VAL A 157 0.91 3.98 15.59
CA VAL A 157 1.60 4.64 14.48
C VAL A 157 2.40 5.84 14.95
N TYR A 158 1.76 6.74 15.68
CA TYR A 158 2.37 8.01 16.07
C TYR A 158 1.59 8.74 17.15
N SER A 159 2.30 9.46 18.03
CA SER A 159 1.71 10.39 18.99
C SER A 159 2.32 11.78 18.81
N PRO A 160 1.55 12.80 18.38
CA PRO A 160 2.11 14.13 18.17
C PRO A 160 2.42 14.88 19.47
N SER A 161 1.74 14.55 20.57
CA SER A 161 1.97 15.17 21.88
C SER A 161 3.28 14.68 22.52
N THR A 162 3.57 13.39 22.43
CA THR A 162 4.81 12.79 22.97
C THR A 162 5.92 12.68 21.93
N ARG A 163 5.62 12.92 20.65
CA ARG A 163 6.53 12.76 19.50
C ARG A 163 7.04 11.33 19.32
N GLN A 164 6.33 10.37 19.89
CA GLN A 164 6.69 8.95 19.82
C GLN A 164 6.18 8.35 18.51
N GLY A 165 7.06 7.64 17.80
CA GLY A 165 6.70 6.82 16.64
C GLY A 165 6.37 5.37 16.99
N GLY A 166 5.63 4.72 16.10
CA GLY A 166 5.37 3.29 16.09
C GLY A 166 6.62 2.43 16.00
N ASP A 167 6.46 1.12 15.89
CA ASP A 167 7.55 0.14 15.85
C ASP A 167 7.95 -0.32 14.43
N GLY A 168 7.26 0.14 13.39
CA GLY A 168 7.64 -0.10 11.99
C GLY A 168 8.83 0.75 11.52
N MET A 169 9.24 0.56 10.27
CA MET A 169 10.35 1.34 9.70
C MET A 169 9.97 2.79 9.35
N PHE A 170 8.68 3.09 9.23
CA PHE A 170 8.21 4.39 8.79
C PHE A 170 7.18 4.96 9.77
N TYR A 171 7.40 6.21 10.17
CA TYR A 171 6.44 7.03 10.91
C TYR A 171 6.80 8.51 10.72
N PRO A 172 5.92 9.46 11.12
CA PRO A 172 6.15 10.88 10.94
C PRO A 172 7.37 11.40 11.71
N ASN A 173 8.10 12.34 11.13
CA ASN A 173 9.30 12.96 11.70
C ASN A 173 10.42 11.98 12.08
N SER A 174 10.37 10.75 11.58
CA SER A 174 11.35 9.72 11.91
C SER A 174 12.77 10.10 11.46
N PHE A 175 13.73 9.58 12.24
CA PHE A 175 15.15 9.59 11.93
C PHE A 175 15.67 8.17 12.18
N ILE A 176 15.34 7.24 11.29
CA ILE A 176 15.77 5.85 11.39
C ILE A 176 16.90 5.61 10.39
N LYS A 177 17.98 4.97 10.83
CA LYS A 177 19.07 4.45 9.99
C LYS A 177 18.95 2.95 9.86
N PHE A 178 19.71 2.32 8.96
CA PHE A 178 19.83 0.86 8.92
C PHE A 178 20.15 0.24 10.29
N GLY A 179 21.09 0.83 11.05
CA GLY A 179 21.43 0.35 12.40
C GLY A 179 20.31 0.50 13.44
N GLY A 180 19.22 1.21 13.13
CA GLY A 180 18.02 1.26 13.97
C GLY A 180 17.06 0.09 13.75
N CYS A 181 17.35 -0.80 12.79
CA CYS A 181 16.63 -2.04 12.50
C CYS A 181 17.33 -3.20 13.22
N THR A 182 17.19 -3.26 14.54
CA THR A 182 17.89 -4.25 15.38
C THR A 182 17.32 -5.66 15.28
N ASP A 183 16.10 -5.82 14.77
CA ASP A 183 15.50 -7.13 14.49
C ASP A 183 16.12 -7.81 13.25
N GLY A 184 16.96 -7.09 12.49
CA GLY A 184 17.65 -7.56 11.30
C GLY A 184 16.98 -7.09 10.01
N THR A 185 17.77 -6.56 9.08
CA THR A 185 17.24 -5.96 7.84
C THR A 185 16.58 -6.97 6.90
N SER A 186 16.98 -8.25 6.98
CA SER A 186 16.36 -9.37 6.25
C SER A 186 15.13 -9.95 6.97
N HIS A 187 14.79 -9.45 8.15
CA HIS A 187 13.67 -9.93 8.99
C HIS A 187 12.67 -8.83 9.35
N THR A 188 12.80 -7.65 8.71
CA THR A 188 11.87 -6.54 8.91
C THR A 188 11.31 -6.12 7.55
N LEU A 189 9.98 -6.00 7.47
CA LEU A 189 9.26 -5.51 6.30
C LEU A 189 9.56 -4.03 6.09
N LEU A 190 9.83 -3.68 4.84
CA LEU A 190 9.98 -2.31 4.37
C LEU A 190 8.68 -1.82 3.72
N ALA A 191 8.18 -2.58 2.75
CA ALA A 191 7.01 -2.24 1.94
C ALA A 191 6.24 -3.50 1.55
N SER A 192 4.94 -3.38 1.27
CA SER A 192 4.09 -4.49 0.83
C SER A 192 3.04 -4.00 -0.16
N GLU A 193 2.50 -4.92 -0.93
CA GLU A 193 1.30 -4.67 -1.73
C GLU A 193 0.12 -4.24 -0.83
N VAL A 194 -0.64 -3.25 -1.33
CA VAL A 194 -1.92 -2.76 -0.81
C VAL A 194 -2.87 -2.53 -1.99
N LYS A 195 -4.16 -2.35 -1.73
CA LYS A 195 -5.17 -2.12 -2.79
C LYS A 195 -5.56 -0.65 -2.87
N ALA A 196 -5.67 -0.15 -4.09
CA ALA A 196 -6.25 1.15 -4.35
C ALA A 196 -7.74 1.19 -3.93
N TRP A 197 -8.21 2.37 -3.50
CA TRP A 197 -9.61 2.62 -3.13
C TRP A 197 -10.13 1.71 -2.01
N THR A 198 -9.25 1.34 -1.08
CA THR A 198 -9.64 0.52 0.08
C THR A 198 -10.60 1.32 0.99
N PRO A 199 -11.77 0.76 1.34
CA PRO A 199 -12.65 1.34 2.36
C PRO A 199 -11.95 1.42 3.70
N TYR A 200 -12.17 2.50 4.45
CA TYR A 200 -11.63 2.64 5.78
C TYR A 200 -12.49 3.52 6.68
N GLN A 201 -12.37 3.29 7.97
CA GLN A 201 -12.92 4.11 9.04
C GLN A 201 -11.83 4.98 9.65
N ARG A 202 -12.15 6.23 10.01
CA ARG A 202 -11.17 7.14 10.61
C ARG A 202 -11.76 8.09 11.64
N ASN A 203 -10.87 8.81 12.33
CA ASN A 203 -11.20 9.89 13.27
C ASN A 203 -12.15 9.42 14.37
N GLY A 204 -11.64 8.65 15.32
CA GLY A 204 -12.44 8.05 16.38
C GLY A 204 -11.75 6.82 16.94
N GLY A 205 -12.17 6.39 18.14
CA GLY A 205 -11.59 5.23 18.81
C GLY A 205 -10.05 5.26 18.90
N PRO A 206 -9.39 4.09 18.99
CA PRO A 206 -10.03 2.83 19.37
C PRO A 206 -10.54 2.91 20.82
N ALA A 207 -11.53 2.10 21.19
CA ALA A 207 -12.00 2.02 22.58
C ALA A 207 -10.94 1.44 23.54
N SER A 208 -9.95 0.73 22.99
CA SER A 208 -8.81 0.16 23.69
C SER A 208 -7.53 0.36 22.88
N THR A 209 -6.41 0.64 23.53
CA THR A 209 -5.10 0.74 22.89
C THR A 209 -4.37 -0.60 22.79
N THR A 210 -4.95 -1.67 23.33
CA THR A 210 -4.44 -3.04 23.15
C THR A 210 -4.48 -3.43 21.67
N LEU A 211 -3.40 -4.03 21.17
CA LEU A 211 -3.32 -4.57 19.82
C LEU A 211 -4.45 -5.62 19.62
N PRO A 212 -5.38 -5.42 18.66
CA PRO A 212 -6.41 -6.40 18.36
C PRO A 212 -5.77 -7.75 18.03
N ALA A 213 -6.19 -8.84 18.65
CA ALA A 213 -5.63 -10.19 18.46
C ALA A 213 -6.44 -11.05 17.50
N THR A 214 -7.71 -10.71 17.27
CA THR A 214 -8.64 -11.47 16.45
C THR A 214 -9.30 -10.59 15.39
N GLN A 215 -9.84 -11.21 14.35
CA GLN A 215 -10.64 -10.50 13.34
C GLN A 215 -11.84 -9.78 13.96
N ALA A 216 -12.54 -10.40 14.91
CA ALA A 216 -13.69 -9.77 15.58
C ALA A 216 -13.30 -8.50 16.35
N GLU A 217 -12.14 -8.51 17.03
CA GLU A 217 -11.62 -7.30 17.68
C GLU A 217 -11.21 -6.21 16.67
N ALA A 218 -10.64 -6.61 15.53
CA ALA A 218 -10.34 -5.68 14.44
C ALA A 218 -11.61 -5.05 13.86
N GLU A 219 -12.69 -5.82 13.68
CA GLU A 219 -13.98 -5.33 13.19
C GLU A 219 -14.64 -4.36 14.18
N LEU A 220 -14.62 -4.67 15.47
CA LEU A 220 -15.08 -3.74 16.52
C LEU A 220 -14.27 -2.44 16.51
N THR A 221 -12.97 -2.53 16.27
CA THR A 221 -12.08 -1.39 16.18
C THR A 221 -12.40 -0.53 14.95
N VAL A 222 -12.56 -1.13 13.77
CA VAL A 222 -13.00 -0.45 12.56
C VAL A 222 -14.32 0.27 12.80
N ALA A 223 -15.29 -0.40 13.43
CA ALA A 223 -16.60 0.19 13.73
C ALA A 223 -16.57 1.40 14.69
N SER A 224 -15.44 1.64 15.38
CA SER A 224 -15.28 2.77 16.30
C SER A 224 -14.86 4.09 15.63
N GLY A 225 -14.55 4.08 14.32
CA GLY A 225 -14.28 5.31 13.58
C GLY A 225 -15.54 6.16 13.41
N ALA A 226 -15.39 7.49 13.40
CA ALA A 226 -16.51 8.41 13.20
C ALA A 226 -16.77 8.71 11.71
N GLU A 227 -15.78 8.51 10.85
CA GLU A 227 -15.84 8.84 9.42
C GLU A 227 -15.55 7.62 8.54
N PHE A 228 -16.53 7.20 7.76
CA PHE A 228 -16.32 6.26 6.65
C PHE A 228 -15.75 6.98 5.42
N LYS A 229 -14.75 6.36 4.79
CA LYS A 229 -14.18 6.79 3.51
C LYS A 229 -13.92 5.57 2.61
N ASN A 230 -13.96 5.77 1.30
CA ASN A 230 -13.64 4.76 0.30
C ASN A 230 -12.44 5.17 -0.56
N THR A 231 -11.51 5.93 0.03
CA THR A 231 -10.39 6.55 -0.69
C THR A 231 -9.03 6.10 -0.14
N GLY A 232 -8.94 4.93 0.49
CA GLY A 232 -7.66 4.39 0.95
C GLY A 232 -6.67 4.22 -0.20
N HIS A 233 -5.41 4.55 0.04
CA HIS A 233 -4.32 4.44 -0.95
C HIS A 233 -4.50 5.20 -2.26
N THR A 234 -5.36 6.21 -2.29
CA THR A 234 -5.62 7.03 -3.50
C THR A 234 -4.75 8.28 -3.65
N GLU A 235 -3.85 8.53 -2.71
CA GLU A 235 -3.00 9.72 -2.67
C GLU A 235 -1.56 9.28 -2.40
N TRP A 236 -0.80 8.96 -3.45
CA TRP A 236 0.59 8.49 -3.29
C TRP A 236 1.50 9.53 -2.60
N THR A 237 1.15 10.81 -2.69
CA THR A 237 1.88 11.91 -2.04
C THR A 237 1.61 12.04 -0.55
N ASP A 238 0.51 11.47 -0.04
CA ASP A 238 0.06 11.72 1.33
C ASP A 238 0.75 10.79 2.33
N GLY A 239 1.45 11.38 3.30
CA GLY A 239 2.28 10.67 4.26
C GLY A 239 1.55 9.85 5.34
N ARG A 240 0.22 9.87 5.36
CA ARG A 240 -0.59 9.17 6.38
C ARG A 240 -0.69 7.67 6.09
N VAL A 241 -0.84 6.88 7.15
CA VAL A 241 -0.77 5.40 7.06
C VAL A 241 -1.81 4.80 6.11
N HIS A 242 -3.01 5.38 6.04
CA HIS A 242 -4.10 4.90 5.18
C HIS A 242 -3.95 5.27 3.70
N HIS A 243 -2.97 6.12 3.35
CA HIS A 243 -2.69 6.51 1.97
C HIS A 243 -1.40 5.88 1.44
N THR A 244 -0.35 5.79 2.25
CA THR A 244 0.97 5.29 1.79
C THR A 244 1.58 4.23 2.69
N GLY A 245 0.83 3.72 3.66
CA GLY A 245 1.32 2.73 4.62
C GLY A 245 0.54 1.42 4.60
N PHE A 246 1.02 0.49 5.43
CA PHE A 246 0.29 -0.66 5.94
C PHE A 246 0.75 -0.94 7.38
N THR A 247 -0.05 -1.67 8.13
CA THR A 247 0.29 -2.23 9.44
C THR A 247 0.13 -3.75 9.42
N VAL A 248 0.75 -4.42 10.38
CA VAL A 248 0.74 -5.88 10.50
C VAL A 248 -0.25 -6.38 11.57
N VAL A 249 -1.31 -5.60 11.86
CA VAL A 249 -2.35 -6.00 12.82
C VAL A 249 -2.96 -7.34 12.41
N MET A 250 -3.29 -7.50 11.13
CA MET A 250 -3.90 -8.71 10.58
C MET A 250 -2.99 -9.31 9.50
N PRO A 251 -3.05 -10.63 9.25
CA PRO A 251 -2.34 -11.26 8.14
C PRO A 251 -2.71 -10.63 6.78
N PRO A 252 -1.89 -10.84 5.73
CA PRO A 252 -2.21 -10.36 4.40
C PRO A 252 -3.60 -10.79 3.93
N ASN A 253 -4.25 -9.96 3.11
CA ASN A 253 -5.59 -10.19 2.55
C ASN A 253 -6.74 -10.39 3.55
N SER A 254 -6.52 -10.26 4.85
CA SER A 254 -7.54 -10.51 5.89
C SER A 254 -8.84 -9.74 5.65
N ASN A 255 -9.97 -10.43 5.77
CA ASN A 255 -11.27 -9.77 5.76
C ASN A 255 -11.51 -9.12 7.12
N VAL A 256 -11.83 -7.83 7.12
CA VAL A 256 -12.22 -7.07 8.30
C VAL A 256 -13.51 -6.38 7.89
N HIS A 257 -14.62 -6.99 8.28
CA HIS A 257 -15.93 -6.61 7.80
C HIS A 257 -16.42 -5.33 8.46
N PHE A 258 -17.04 -4.46 7.66
CA PHE A 258 -17.75 -3.29 8.15
C PHE A 258 -19.01 -3.06 7.32
N THR A 259 -20.12 -2.78 8.00
CA THR A 259 -21.40 -2.50 7.33
C THR A 259 -21.76 -1.03 7.49
N LYS A 260 -21.99 -0.35 6.37
CA LYS A 260 -22.47 1.04 6.34
C LYS A 260 -23.71 1.13 5.48
N ASP A 261 -24.79 1.66 6.06
CA ASP A 261 -26.07 1.89 5.38
C ASP A 261 -26.60 0.64 4.63
N GLY A 262 -26.46 -0.53 5.28
CA GLY A 262 -26.88 -1.83 4.74
C GLY A 262 -25.91 -2.47 3.73
N VAL A 263 -24.81 -1.80 3.37
CA VAL A 263 -23.78 -2.34 2.46
C VAL A 263 -22.63 -2.92 3.27
N LEU A 264 -22.31 -4.20 3.00
CA LEU A 264 -21.16 -4.89 3.58
C LEU A 264 -19.89 -4.56 2.79
N TYR A 265 -18.87 -4.07 3.48
CA TYR A 265 -17.51 -3.90 2.99
C TYR A 265 -16.62 -4.98 3.63
N PRO A 266 -16.25 -6.04 2.89
CA PRO A 266 -15.55 -7.21 3.46
C PRO A 266 -14.08 -6.91 3.83
N GLN A 267 -13.51 -5.87 3.23
CA GLN A 267 -12.12 -5.46 3.44
C GLN A 267 -12.13 -3.98 3.80
N THR A 268 -12.10 -3.68 5.09
CA THR A 268 -12.14 -2.31 5.61
C THR A 268 -10.98 -2.08 6.56
N ASP A 269 -10.26 -1.00 6.34
CA ASP A 269 -9.15 -0.58 7.18
C ASP A 269 -9.60 0.45 8.23
N PHE A 270 -8.70 0.83 9.14
CA PHE A 270 -8.95 1.78 10.22
C PHE A 270 -7.75 2.69 10.45
N ASN A 271 -8.02 3.97 10.72
CA ASN A 271 -7.03 4.91 11.24
C ASN A 271 -7.65 5.86 12.28
N SER A 272 -7.35 5.66 13.56
CA SER A 272 -7.99 6.39 14.66
C SER A 272 -7.84 7.90 14.53
N TRP A 273 -6.71 8.36 14.02
CA TRP A 273 -6.42 9.78 13.81
C TRP A 273 -5.44 9.99 12.67
N GLN A 274 -5.66 11.08 11.92
CA GLN A 274 -4.73 11.56 10.91
C GLN A 274 -3.48 12.11 11.58
N GLU A 275 -2.35 11.45 11.39
CA GLU A 275 -1.10 11.61 12.14
C GLU A 275 -0.69 13.08 12.25
N GLY A 276 -0.97 13.71 13.40
CA GLY A 276 -0.65 15.11 13.68
C GLY A 276 -1.47 16.17 12.93
N LYS A 277 -2.65 15.85 12.39
CA LYS A 277 -3.58 16.84 11.78
C LYS A 277 -3.87 18.04 12.70
N ASN A 278 -4.00 17.78 14.00
CA ASN A 278 -4.20 18.81 15.03
C ASN A 278 -2.89 19.17 15.74
N GLY A 279 -1.75 19.17 15.04
CA GLY A 279 -0.45 19.54 15.63
C GLY A 279 -0.16 18.80 16.93
N SER A 280 0.44 19.48 17.91
CA SER A 280 0.76 18.89 19.22
C SER A 280 -0.46 18.49 20.07
N ALA A 281 -1.65 19.03 19.77
CA ALA A 281 -2.90 18.69 20.46
C ALA A 281 -3.61 17.46 19.85
N GLY A 282 -3.07 16.88 18.78
CA GLY A 282 -3.61 15.67 18.17
C GLY A 282 -3.56 14.47 19.13
N SER A 283 -4.56 13.59 18.99
CA SER A 283 -4.54 12.31 19.68
C SER A 283 -3.54 11.35 19.03
N PRO A 284 -3.08 10.33 19.77
CA PRO A 284 -2.36 9.20 19.21
C PRO A 284 -3.11 8.52 18.05
N SER A 285 -2.36 8.18 17.00
CA SER A 285 -2.82 7.42 15.85
C SER A 285 -2.54 5.93 16.04
N PHE A 286 -3.58 5.12 15.88
CA PHE A 286 -3.56 3.67 15.82
C PHE A 286 -4.24 3.23 14.52
N ALA A 287 -3.70 2.22 13.83
CA ALA A 287 -4.19 1.88 12.50
C ALA A 287 -4.21 0.37 12.20
N ILE A 288 -5.29 -0.06 11.55
CA ILE A 288 -5.42 -1.37 10.90
C ILE A 288 -5.41 -1.08 9.40
N VAL A 289 -4.25 -1.14 8.75
CA VAL A 289 -4.14 -0.95 7.30
C VAL A 289 -3.55 -2.22 6.72
N THR A 290 -4.39 -3.09 6.19
CA THR A 290 -3.96 -4.47 5.92
C THR A 290 -3.17 -4.53 4.61
N ALA A 291 -2.06 -5.30 4.59
CA ALA A 291 -1.40 -5.66 3.33
C ALA A 291 -2.37 -6.47 2.45
N ARG A 292 -2.53 -6.09 1.18
CA ARG A 292 -3.55 -6.67 0.29
C ARG A 292 -3.07 -6.73 -1.15
N SER A 293 -3.39 -7.82 -1.84
CA SER A 293 -3.06 -8.00 -3.25
C SER A 293 -4.24 -8.55 -4.06
N PHE A 294 -4.17 -8.41 -5.38
CA PHE A 294 -5.04 -9.10 -6.34
C PHE A 294 -4.46 -10.46 -6.77
N HIS A 295 -3.24 -10.77 -6.36
CA HIS A 295 -2.66 -12.10 -6.52
C HIS A 295 -3.29 -13.06 -5.50
N THR A 296 -3.94 -14.11 -5.97
CA THR A 296 -4.66 -15.06 -5.11
C THR A 296 -3.76 -15.68 -4.04
N GLY A 297 -4.20 -15.60 -2.78
CA GLY A 297 -3.56 -16.30 -1.65
C GLY A 297 -2.29 -15.65 -1.11
N ILE A 298 -1.80 -14.56 -1.71
CA ILE A 298 -0.49 -14.00 -1.41
C ILE A 298 -0.48 -12.48 -1.40
N VAL A 299 0.60 -11.91 -0.85
CA VAL A 299 1.10 -10.58 -1.18
C VAL A 299 2.59 -10.66 -1.49
N ASN A 300 3.09 -9.76 -2.32
CA ASN A 300 4.54 -9.51 -2.39
C ASN A 300 4.91 -8.45 -1.36
N ALA A 301 6.04 -8.64 -0.69
CA ALA A 301 6.58 -7.69 0.27
C ALA A 301 8.10 -7.57 0.14
N ALA A 302 8.61 -6.36 0.31
CA ALA A 302 10.03 -6.09 0.41
C ALA A 302 10.48 -6.03 1.87
N LEU A 303 11.68 -6.53 2.12
CA LEU A 303 12.38 -6.43 3.39
C LEU A 303 13.32 -5.22 3.40
N VAL A 304 13.79 -4.81 4.58
CA VAL A 304 14.67 -3.65 4.75
C VAL A 304 16.01 -3.82 4.03
N ASP A 305 16.49 -5.05 3.84
CA ASP A 305 17.67 -5.36 3.01
C ASP A 305 17.43 -5.22 1.50
N GLY A 306 16.19 -4.93 1.10
CA GLY A 306 15.76 -4.76 -0.27
C GLY A 306 15.49 -6.06 -1.01
N SER A 307 15.55 -7.23 -0.37
CA SER A 307 15.02 -8.46 -0.94
C SER A 307 13.48 -8.39 -1.02
N VAL A 308 12.90 -9.10 -1.99
CA VAL A 308 11.44 -9.16 -2.16
C VAL A 308 11.02 -10.61 -2.07
N GLN A 309 10.01 -10.87 -1.23
CA GLN A 309 9.48 -12.18 -0.98
C GLN A 309 7.98 -12.21 -1.21
N THR A 310 7.46 -13.40 -1.47
CA THR A 310 6.03 -13.65 -1.54
C THR A 310 5.58 -14.24 -0.22
N VAL A 311 4.58 -13.62 0.39
CA VAL A 311 4.04 -14.00 1.70
C VAL A 311 2.64 -14.54 1.50
N SER A 312 2.37 -15.72 2.05
CA SER A 312 1.03 -16.32 2.06
C SER A 312 0.09 -15.53 2.97
N GLU A 313 -1.18 -15.41 2.59
CA GLU A 313 -2.24 -14.92 3.48
C GLU A 313 -2.46 -15.84 4.70
N SER A 314 -2.02 -17.09 4.60
CA SER A 314 -2.08 -18.09 5.68
C SER A 314 -0.89 -18.03 6.65
N ILE A 315 -0.02 -17.02 6.57
CA ILE A 315 1.12 -16.85 7.47
C ILE A 315 0.66 -16.80 8.94
N ASP A 316 1.45 -17.39 9.84
CA ASP A 316 1.19 -17.27 11.27
C ASP A 316 1.23 -15.78 11.69
N LEU A 317 0.20 -15.36 12.44
CA LEU A 317 0.02 -13.96 12.80
C LEU A 317 1.16 -13.44 13.70
N ARG A 318 1.79 -14.28 14.52
CA ARG A 318 2.94 -13.86 15.34
C ARG A 318 4.15 -13.61 14.46
N VAL A 319 4.42 -14.49 13.51
CA VAL A 319 5.49 -14.31 12.52
C VAL A 319 5.27 -13.03 11.71
N TRP A 320 4.07 -12.83 11.17
CA TRP A 320 3.73 -11.61 10.42
C TRP A 320 3.92 -10.33 11.23
N ARG A 321 3.54 -10.35 12.51
CA ARG A 321 3.71 -9.21 13.42
C ARG A 321 5.16 -8.92 13.76
N ALA A 322 5.96 -9.96 13.99
CA ALA A 322 7.39 -9.84 14.26
C ALA A 322 8.12 -9.23 13.05
N LEU A 323 7.78 -9.66 11.83
CA LEU A 323 8.32 -9.06 10.60
C LEU A 323 7.96 -7.57 10.44
N GLY A 324 6.90 -7.09 11.09
CA GLY A 324 6.52 -5.67 11.06
C GLY A 324 7.33 -4.78 12.00
N THR A 325 8.11 -5.32 12.94
CA THR A 325 8.88 -4.51 13.90
C THR A 325 10.32 -4.29 13.47
N ARG A 326 10.85 -3.10 13.76
CA ARG A 326 12.27 -2.79 13.57
C ARG A 326 13.14 -3.17 14.78
N ALA A 327 12.54 -3.22 15.97
CA ALA A 327 13.23 -3.35 17.25
C ALA A 327 12.34 -3.99 18.34
N GLY A 328 11.56 -5.01 17.97
CA GLY A 328 10.75 -5.83 18.87
C GLY A 328 11.54 -6.90 19.62
N GLY A 329 12.74 -7.26 19.16
CA GLY A 329 13.58 -8.32 19.73
C GLY A 329 13.16 -9.74 19.31
N GLU A 330 12.16 -9.85 18.44
CA GLU A 330 11.67 -11.11 17.87
C GLU A 330 12.35 -11.33 16.52
N VAL A 331 13.22 -12.33 16.39
CA VAL A 331 13.78 -12.72 15.09
C VAL A 331 12.84 -13.73 14.45
N ALA A 332 12.12 -13.31 13.41
CA ALA A 332 11.22 -14.15 12.64
C ALA A 332 11.68 -14.25 11.18
N SER A 333 11.62 -15.46 10.59
CA SER A 333 11.88 -15.68 9.17
C SER A 333 10.60 -16.06 8.43
N LEU A 334 10.60 -15.82 7.12
CA LEU A 334 9.56 -16.25 6.19
C LEU A 334 9.79 -17.67 5.65
N ASP A 335 10.91 -18.30 6.03
CA ASP A 335 11.32 -19.67 5.66
C ASP A 335 10.82 -20.72 6.65
#